data_AF-A0A382ZXB7-F1
#
_entry.id   AF-A0A382ZXB7-F1
#
_cell.length_a   1.000
_cell.length_b   1.000
_cell.length_c   1.000
_cell.angle_alpha   90.00
_cell.angle_beta   90.00
_cell.angle_gamma   90.00
#
_symmetry.space_group_name_H-M   'P 1'
#
loop_
_entity.id
_entity.type
_entity.pdbx_description
1 polymer ?
#
loop_
_entity_poly.entity_id
_entity_poly.type
_entity_poly.pdbx_seq_one_letter_code
_entity_poly.pdbx_strand_id
1 'polypeptide(L)'
;RVKSKLIAKTQKQFIQGLVLLICVSLIIVFIFGDHGLLKLYKIKRQRKKLQAHITQLRNEREKTKGEKNKIENDLNYIEKIAREKYKMVKPGEKIFKVVPEKTSP
;
A
#
# COMPACT_ATOMS: atom_id res chain seq x y z
N ARG A 1 -41.23 -4.92 59.81
CA ARG A 1 -41.56 -5.40 58.44
C ARG A 1 -41.08 -4.48 57.30
N VAL A 2 -40.95 -3.16 57.51
CA VAL A 2 -40.57 -2.20 56.45
C VAL A 2 -39.04 -2.17 56.17
N LYS A 3 -38.19 -2.25 57.21
CA LYS A 3 -36.71 -2.22 57.07
C LYS A 3 -36.15 -3.36 56.20
N SER A 4 -36.71 -4.57 56.28
CA SER A 4 -36.23 -5.72 55.47
C SER A 4 -36.54 -5.58 53.98
N LYS A 5 -37.66 -4.92 53.62
CA LYS A 5 -37.99 -4.63 52.21
C LYS A 5 -37.04 -3.60 51.59
N LEU A 6 -36.56 -2.63 52.37
CA LEU A 6 -35.58 -1.64 51.91
C LEU A 6 -34.21 -2.29 51.65
N ILE A 7 -33.73 -3.13 52.58
CA ILE A 7 -32.46 -3.85 52.44
C ILE A 7 -32.48 -4.76 51.20
N ALA A 8 -33.56 -5.51 50.98
CA ALA A 8 -33.72 -6.36 49.80
C ALA A 8 -33.73 -5.55 48.48
N LYS A 9 -34.32 -4.35 48.48
CA LYS A 9 -34.35 -3.47 47.30
C LYS A 9 -32.96 -2.90 46.98
N THR A 10 -32.23 -2.43 48.00
CA THR A 10 -30.86 -1.92 47.85
C THR A 10 -29.90 -3.02 47.41
N GLN A 11 -30.04 -4.22 47.96
CA GLN A 11 -29.23 -5.39 47.59
C GLN A 11 -29.48 -5.81 46.13
N LYS A 12 -30.74 -5.79 45.68
CA LYS A 12 -31.09 -6.05 44.27
C LYS A 12 -30.49 -5.02 43.31
N GLN A 13 -30.45 -3.74 43.70
CA GLN A 13 -29.82 -2.69 42.88
C GLN A 13 -28.29 -2.81 42.82
N PHE A 14 -27.64 -3.21 43.91
CA PHE A 14 -26.21 -3.52 43.91
C PHE A 14 -25.87 -4.71 43.01
N ILE A 15 -26.65 -5.79 43.09
CA ILE A 15 -26.48 -6.97 42.21
C ILE A 15 -26.71 -6.58 40.75
N GLN A 16 -27.72 -5.75 40.47
CA GLN A 16 -27.98 -5.28 39.10
C GLN A 16 -26.84 -4.41 38.56
N GLY A 17 -26.24 -3.54 39.39
CA GLY A 17 -25.06 -2.77 39.04
C GLY A 17 -23.83 -3.65 38.80
N LEU A 18 -23.61 -4.67 39.63
CA LEU A 18 -22.51 -5.62 39.48
C LEU A 18 -22.65 -6.45 38.20
N VAL A 19 -23.85 -6.95 37.90
CA VAL A 19 -24.14 -7.69 36.65
C VAL A 19 -23.90 -6.79 35.44
N LEU A 20 -24.35 -5.54 35.49
CA LEU A 20 -24.16 -4.59 34.39
C LEU A 20 -22.68 -4.27 34.18
N LEU A 21 -21.90 -4.10 35.25
CA LEU A 21 -20.46 -3.88 35.18
C LEU A 21 -19.74 -5.09 34.54
N ILE A 22 -20.09 -6.31 34.95
CA ILE A 22 -19.53 -7.54 34.37
C ILE A 22 -19.88 -7.63 32.87
N CYS A 23 -21.15 -7.40 32.51
CA CYS A 23 -21.57 -7.40 31.10
C CYS A 23 -20.80 -6.38 30.26
N VAL A 24 -20.62 -5.15 30.76
CA VAL A 24 -19.85 -4.11 30.06
C VAL A 24 -18.39 -4.53 29.92
N SER A 25 -17.79 -5.11 30.97
CA SER A 25 -16.40 -5.61 30.90
C SER A 25 -16.24 -6.71 29.85
N LEU A 26 -17.21 -7.63 29.76
CA LEU A 26 -17.21 -8.70 28.76
C LEU A 26 -17.34 -8.14 27.35
N ILE A 27 -18.18 -7.13 27.13
CA ILE A 27 -18.32 -6.47 25.83
C ILE A 27 -17.01 -5.78 25.45
N ILE A 28 -16.36 -5.07 26.38
CA ILE A 28 -15.07 -4.42 26.14
C ILE A 28 -14.00 -5.46 25.78
N VAL A 29 -13.87 -6.53 26.57
CA VAL A 29 -12.91 -7.61 26.30
C VAL A 29 -13.25 -8.36 25.00
N PHE A 30 -14.51 -8.49 24.63
CA PHE A 30 -14.91 -9.12 23.36
C PHE A 30 -14.58 -8.23 22.16
N ILE A 31 -14.71 -6.91 22.29
CA ILE A 31 -14.39 -5.93 21.24
C ILE A 31 -12.87 -5.68 21.14
N PHE A 32 -12.16 -5.59 22.26
CA PHE A 32 -10.72 -5.28 22.35
C PHE A 32 -9.81 -6.50 22.52
N GLY A 33 -10.37 -7.67 22.83
CA GLY A 33 -9.60 -8.90 22.99
C GLY A 33 -8.96 -9.36 21.70
N ASP A 34 -8.11 -10.39 21.79
CA ASP A 34 -7.22 -10.86 20.72
C ASP A 34 -7.91 -11.22 19.38
N HIS A 35 -9.23 -11.37 19.39
CA HIS A 35 -10.10 -11.66 18.23
C HIS A 35 -11.09 -10.52 17.89
N GLY A 36 -10.90 -9.33 18.44
CA GLY A 36 -11.78 -8.18 18.23
C GLY A 36 -11.88 -7.75 16.75
N LEU A 37 -13.03 -7.17 16.38
CA LEU A 37 -13.32 -6.71 15.00
C LEU A 37 -12.25 -5.77 14.43
N LEU A 38 -11.54 -5.03 15.29
CA LEU A 38 -10.43 -4.15 14.90
C LEU A 38 -9.28 -4.93 14.23
N LYS A 39 -8.95 -6.13 14.71
CA LYS A 39 -7.91 -6.98 14.14
C LYS A 39 -8.33 -7.48 12.76
N LEU A 40 -9.59 -7.89 12.60
CA LEU A 40 -10.14 -8.29 11.31
C LEU A 40 -10.13 -7.14 10.30
N TYR A 41 -10.49 -5.93 10.72
CA TYR A 41 -10.44 -4.74 9.87
C TYR A 41 -9.01 -4.38 9.45
N LYS A 42 -8.06 -4.45 10.40
CA LYS A 42 -6.63 -4.20 10.14
C LYS A 42 -6.05 -5.24 9.16
N ILE A 43 -6.36 -6.52 9.33
CA ILE A 43 -5.93 -7.61 8.45
C ILE A 43 -6.53 -7.46 7.04
N LYS A 44 -7.83 -7.16 6.92
CA LYS A 44 -8.45 -6.89 5.61
C LYS A 44 -7.79 -5.72 4.88
N ARG A 45 -7.48 -4.64 5.60
CA ARG A 45 -6.82 -3.45 5.02
C ARG A 45 -5.39 -3.75 4.58
N GLN A 46 -4.64 -4.51 5.38
CA GLN A 46 -3.28 -4.95 5.01
C GLN A 46 -3.28 -5.88 3.80
N ARG A 47 -4.21 -6.84 3.74
CA ARG A 47 -4.38 -7.71 2.56
C ARG A 47 -4.65 -6.92 1.28
N LYS A 48 -5.56 -5.94 1.32
CA LYS A 48 -5.83 -5.08 0.15
C LYS A 48 -4.60 -4.30 -0.30
N LYS A 49 -3.85 -3.70 0.64
CA LYS A 49 -2.62 -2.94 0.30
C LYS A 49 -1.55 -3.83 -0.32
N LEU A 50 -1.31 -5.00 0.26
CA LEU A 50 -0.30 -5.94 -0.23
C LEU A 50 -0.66 -6.46 -1.62
N GLN A 51 -1.94 -6.75 -1.86
CA GLN A 51 -2.41 -7.20 -3.16
C GLN A 51 -2.29 -6.09 -4.22
N ALA A 52 -2.57 -4.83 -3.88
CA ALA A 52 -2.35 -3.70 -4.77
C ALA A 52 -0.86 -3.53 -5.12
N HIS A 53 0.04 -3.68 -4.14
CA HIS A 53 1.48 -3.65 -4.40
C HIS A 53 1.91 -4.79 -5.33
N ILE A 54 1.43 -6.02 -5.11
CA ILE A 54 1.73 -7.16 -6.00
C ILE A 54 1.28 -6.87 -7.44
N THR A 55 0.10 -6.28 -7.63
CA THR A 55 -0.39 -5.90 -8.96
C THR A 55 0.47 -4.81 -9.59
N GLN A 56 0.86 -3.78 -8.84
CA GLN A 56 1.75 -2.74 -9.35
C GLN A 56 3.12 -3.30 -9.77
N LEU A 57 3.75 -4.12 -8.92
CA LEU A 57 5.02 -4.77 -9.23
C LEU A 57 4.93 -5.72 -10.43
N ARG A 58 3.80 -6.42 -10.60
CA ARG A 58 3.56 -7.24 -11.80
C ARG A 58 3.49 -6.39 -13.07
N ASN A 59 2.76 -5.28 -13.04
CA ASN A 59 2.65 -4.37 -14.18
C ASN A 59 4.00 -3.73 -14.52
N GLU A 60 4.81 -3.35 -13.53
CA GLU A 60 6.17 -2.85 -13.77
C GLU A 60 7.07 -3.92 -14.40
N ARG A 61 7.04 -5.16 -13.86
CA ARG A 61 7.78 -6.28 -14.48
C ARG A 61 7.39 -6.50 -15.93
N GLU A 62 6.10 -6.44 -16.24
CA GLU A 62 5.61 -6.66 -17.60
C GLU A 62 6.07 -5.55 -18.55
N LYS A 63 6.03 -4.29 -18.11
CA LYS A 63 6.58 -3.15 -18.87
C LYS A 63 8.08 -3.29 -19.12
N THR A 64 8.87 -3.55 -18.07
CA THR A 64 10.32 -3.71 -18.20
C THR A 64 10.70 -4.93 -19.03
N LYS A 65 9.94 -6.03 -18.94
CA LYS A 65 10.17 -7.23 -19.75
C LYS A 65 9.83 -6.99 -21.22
N GLY A 66 8.78 -6.21 -21.50
CA GLY A 66 8.45 -5.75 -22.84
C GLY A 66 9.54 -4.86 -23.44
N GLU A 67 10.11 -3.95 -22.66
CA GLU A 67 11.25 -3.12 -23.08
C GLU A 67 12.50 -3.97 -23.33
N LYS A 68 12.80 -4.94 -22.45
CA LYS A 68 13.91 -5.88 -22.64
C LYS A 68 13.78 -6.67 -23.95
N ASN A 69 12.59 -7.21 -24.24
CA ASN A 69 12.35 -7.93 -25.48
C ASN A 69 12.53 -7.04 -26.71
N LYS A 70 12.15 -5.76 -26.65
CA LYS A 70 12.37 -4.81 -27.75
C LYS A 70 13.84 -4.48 -27.95
N ILE A 71 14.62 -4.40 -26.87
CA ILE A 71 16.06 -4.19 -26.95
C ILE A 71 16.76 -5.45 -27.47
N GLU A 72 16.41 -6.64 -26.98
CA GLU A 72 17.10 -7.90 -27.36
C GLU A 72 16.77 -8.37 -28.78
N ASN A 73 15.56 -8.13 -29.30
CA ASN A 73 15.13 -8.70 -30.58
C ASN A 73 15.12 -7.71 -31.76
N ASP A 74 15.39 -6.41 -31.53
CA ASP A 74 15.37 -5.40 -32.59
C ASP A 74 16.66 -4.58 -32.61
N LEU A 75 17.57 -4.98 -33.50
CA LEU A 75 18.85 -4.31 -33.76
C LEU A 75 18.66 -2.85 -34.20
N ASN A 76 17.56 -2.52 -34.90
CA ASN A 76 17.29 -1.14 -35.33
C ASN A 76 16.93 -0.24 -34.13
N TYR A 77 16.25 -0.80 -33.13
CA TYR A 77 15.94 -0.08 -31.90
C TYR A 77 17.19 0.21 -31.06
N ILE A 78 18.12 -0.75 -30.99
CA ILE A 78 19.44 -0.54 -30.35
C ILE A 78 20.23 0.55 -31.09
N GLU A 79 20.32 0.48 -32.41
CA GLU A 79 21.05 1.48 -33.21
C GLU A 79 20.45 2.88 -33.03
N LYS A 80 19.12 3.00 -32.99
CA LYS A 80 18.43 4.26 -32.71
C LYS A 80 18.80 4.83 -31.34
N ILE A 81 18.77 4.03 -30.28
CA ILE A 81 19.16 4.48 -28.92
C ILE A 81 20.65 4.88 -28.88
N ALA A 82 21.53 4.09 -29.50
CA ALA A 82 22.96 4.37 -29.54
C ALA A 82 23.25 5.72 -30.22
N ARG A 83 22.56 6.02 -31.34
CA ARG A 83 22.72 7.28 -32.08
C ARG A 83 22.04 8.47 -31.38
N GLU A 84 20.79 8.33 -30.91
CA GLU A 84 20.03 9.45 -30.34
C GLU A 84 20.43 9.80 -28.90
N LYS A 85 20.54 8.78 -28.04
CA LYS A 85 20.77 8.98 -26.59
C LYS A 85 22.24 9.08 -26.24
N TYR A 86 23.06 8.27 -26.90
CA TYR A 86 24.50 8.16 -26.60
C TYR A 86 25.41 8.82 -27.64
N LYS A 87 24.86 9.33 -28.76
CA LYS A 87 25.61 9.97 -29.86
C LYS A 87 26.77 9.10 -30.37
N MET A 88 26.60 7.78 -30.29
CA MET A 88 27.57 6.81 -30.79
C MET A 88 27.59 6.83 -32.32
N VAL A 89 28.79 6.76 -32.89
CA VAL A 89 29.04 6.76 -34.33
C VAL A 89 29.89 5.55 -34.70
N LYS A 90 29.68 5.00 -35.90
CA LYS A 90 30.51 3.89 -36.39
C LYS A 90 31.95 4.38 -36.63
N PRO A 91 32.97 3.51 -36.51
CA PRO A 91 34.34 3.88 -36.84
C PRO A 91 34.42 4.40 -38.28
N GLY A 92 34.71 5.69 -38.45
CA GLY A 92 34.75 6.41 -39.74
C GLY A 92 33.66 7.48 -39.94
N GLU A 93 32.62 7.54 -39.10
CA GLU A 93 31.57 8.56 -39.17
C GLU A 93 31.92 9.82 -38.34
N LYS A 94 31.67 11.03 -38.87
CA LYS A 94 31.94 12.32 -38.18
C LYS A 94 30.65 12.95 -37.65
N ILE A 95 30.66 13.39 -36.39
CA ILE A 95 29.53 14.08 -35.76
C ILE A 95 29.53 15.55 -36.17
N PHE A 96 28.53 15.99 -36.92
CA PHE A 96 28.30 17.41 -37.22
C PHE A 96 27.43 18.02 -36.12
N LYS A 97 28.01 18.91 -35.31
CA LYS A 97 27.24 19.76 -34.39
C LYS A 97 26.94 21.06 -35.13
N VAL A 98 25.67 21.36 -35.34
CA VAL A 98 25.25 22.65 -35.87
C VAL A 98 25.50 23.69 -34.79
N VAL A 99 26.57 24.46 -34.93
CA VAL A 99 26.82 25.62 -34.08
C VAL A 99 26.08 26.77 -34.73
N PRO A 100 25.12 27.42 -34.05
CA PRO A 100 24.51 28.63 -34.59
C PRO A 100 25.62 29.66 -34.79
N GLU A 101 25.69 30.21 -36.00
CA GLU A 101 26.65 31.23 -36.36
C GLU A 101 26.49 32.38 -35.38
N LYS A 102 27.57 32.74 -34.67
CA LYS A 102 27.58 33.95 -33.85
C LYS A 102 27.51 35.13 -34.81
N THR A 103 26.29 35.56 -35.12
CA THR A 103 26.00 36.90 -35.61
C THR A 103 26.42 37.85 -34.49
N SER A 104 27.69 38.27 -34.53
CA SER A 104 28.18 39.38 -33.74
C SER A 104 27.85 40.65 -34.53
N PRO A 105 27.15 41.64 -33.95
CA PRO A 105 27.05 42.97 -34.54
C PRO A 105 28.42 43.67 -34.55
#